data_AF-A0A8T1RWX2-F1
#
_entry.id   AF-A0A8T1RWX2-F1
#
_cell.length_a   1.000
_cell.length_b   1.000
_cell.length_c   1.000
_cell.angle_alpha   90.00
_cell.angle_beta   90.00
_cell.angle_gamma   90.00
#
_symmetry.space_group_name_H-M   'P 1'
#
loop_
_entity.id
_entity.type
_entity.pdbx_description
1 polymer ?
#
loop_
_entity_poly.entity_id
_entity_poly.type
_entity_poly.pdbx_seq_one_letter_code
_entity_poly.pdbx_strand_id
1 'polypeptide(L)'
;MKRITYWPQLVLGLTFNWGALLGWSAIKGSCDWSVCLPLYFSGVMWTLIYDTIYAHQDKRDDLVIGVKSTALRFNDNTKQWLSGFSVAMLVGLSVAGINCDQTFLYYTAVAAVGAHLARQIYTLDIHKPEDCWKKFTSNRTIGLLLFIGIVTGNLWKRKNPKEMNAINTDI
;
A
#
# COMPACT_ATOMS: atom_id res chain seq x y z
N MET A 1 15.16 -1.36 -15.63
CA MET A 1 15.29 -2.43 -14.61
C MET A 1 14.92 -3.83 -15.10
N LYS A 2 13.85 -4.01 -15.90
CA LYS A 2 13.40 -5.34 -16.38
C LYS A 2 14.48 -6.21 -17.05
N ARG A 3 15.52 -5.61 -17.65
CA ARG A 3 16.66 -6.34 -18.26
C ARG A 3 17.72 -6.83 -17.25
N ILE A 4 17.70 -6.31 -16.02
CA ILE A 4 18.76 -6.52 -15.02
C ILE A 4 18.23 -7.37 -13.85
N THR A 5 17.01 -7.09 -13.36
CA THR A 5 16.43 -7.72 -12.16
C THR A 5 14.98 -8.17 -12.37
N TYR A 6 14.55 -9.16 -11.60
CA TYR A 6 13.16 -9.60 -11.47
C TYR A 6 12.31 -8.71 -10.55
N TRP A 7 12.90 -7.66 -9.97
CA TRP A 7 12.21 -6.72 -9.08
C TRP A 7 12.06 -5.30 -9.65
N PRO A 8 11.69 -5.09 -10.93
CA PRO A 8 11.47 -3.75 -11.45
C PRO A 8 10.34 -3.04 -10.69
N GLN A 9 9.32 -3.78 -10.22
CA GLN A 9 8.22 -3.27 -9.40
C GLN A 9 8.70 -2.65 -8.07
N LEU A 10 9.75 -3.21 -7.46
CA LEU A 10 10.31 -2.67 -6.21
C LEU A 10 10.94 -1.30 -6.46
N VAL A 11 11.73 -1.18 -7.52
CA VAL A 11 12.37 0.09 -7.90
C VAL A 11 11.31 1.13 -8.26
N LEU A 12 10.27 0.71 -8.99
CA LEU A 12 9.11 1.56 -9.28
C LEU A 12 8.47 2.08 -7.98
N GLY A 13 8.18 1.18 -7.04
CA GLY A 13 7.64 1.53 -5.74
C GLY A 13 8.51 2.53 -4.98
N LEU A 14 9.82 2.31 -4.96
CA LEU A 14 10.74 3.24 -4.30
C LEU A 14 10.69 4.64 -4.93
N THR A 15 10.68 4.73 -6.26
CA THR A 15 10.65 6.02 -6.98
C THR A 15 9.32 6.76 -6.84
N PHE A 16 8.18 6.08 -6.98
CA PHE A 16 6.86 6.72 -6.98
C PHE A 16 6.40 7.15 -5.59
N ASN A 17 6.80 6.44 -4.54
CA ASN A 17 6.33 6.73 -3.19
C ASN A 17 7.11 7.85 -2.48
N TRP A 18 8.11 8.45 -3.14
CA TRP A 18 8.91 9.54 -2.57
C TRP A 18 8.05 10.75 -2.13
N GLY A 19 6.88 10.92 -2.74
CA GLY A 19 5.91 11.94 -2.38
C GLY A 19 5.47 11.88 -0.90
N ALA A 20 5.50 10.72 -0.25
CA ALA A 20 5.20 10.62 1.18
C ALA A 20 6.21 11.40 2.05
N LEU A 21 7.50 11.29 1.72
CA LEU A 21 8.57 11.98 2.43
C LEU A 21 8.54 13.49 2.14
N LEU A 22 8.39 13.84 0.85
CA LEU A 22 8.35 15.23 0.41
C LEU A 22 7.13 15.95 1.01
N GLY A 23 5.95 15.33 0.96
CA GLY A 23 4.73 15.90 1.51
C GLY A 23 4.83 16.19 3.00
N TRP A 24 5.42 15.28 3.77
CA TRP A 24 5.65 15.52 5.21
C TRP A 24 6.64 16.67 5.45
N SER A 25 7.81 16.61 4.81
CA SER A 25 8.86 17.62 4.96
C SER A 25 8.40 19.03 4.55
N ALA A 26 7.54 19.13 3.53
CA ALA A 26 7.01 20.40 3.05
C ALA A 26 6.12 21.11 4.09
N ILE A 27 5.44 20.35 4.95
CA ILE A 27 4.55 20.89 5.99
C ILE A 27 5.26 21.04 7.34
N LYS A 28 6.15 20.09 7.70
CA LYS A 28 6.80 20.03 9.02
C LYS A 28 8.24 20.58 9.03
N GLY A 29 8.80 20.92 7.89
CA GLY A 29 10.19 21.41 7.74
C GLY A 29 11.27 20.35 7.95
N SER A 30 10.90 19.12 8.30
CA SER A 30 11.79 17.97 8.49
C SER A 30 11.01 16.66 8.32
N CYS A 31 11.70 15.54 8.13
CA CYS A 31 11.08 14.21 8.14
C CYS A 31 11.10 13.62 9.55
N ASP A 32 9.93 13.34 10.11
CA ASP A 32 9.83 12.45 11.26
C ASP A 32 9.88 11.01 10.75
N TRP A 33 11.05 10.37 10.93
CA TRP A 33 11.30 9.03 10.40
C TRP A 33 10.40 7.96 11.02
N SER A 34 9.86 8.18 12.23
CA SER A 34 8.93 7.24 12.88
C SER A 34 7.59 7.16 12.13
N VAL A 35 7.18 8.23 11.46
CA VAL A 35 5.96 8.29 10.64
C VAL A 35 6.28 8.05 9.16
N CYS A 36 7.31 8.73 8.67
CA CYS A 36 7.63 8.79 7.25
C CYS A 36 8.10 7.43 6.70
N LEU A 37 8.92 6.69 7.44
CA LEU A 37 9.43 5.39 6.96
C LEU A 37 8.33 4.34 6.86
N PRO A 38 7.48 4.11 7.89
CA PRO A 38 6.40 3.13 7.78
C PRO A 38 5.39 3.50 6.69
N LEU A 39 5.06 4.79 6.55
CA LEU A 39 4.15 5.26 5.49
C LEU A 39 4.74 5.05 4.08
N TYR A 40 6.01 5.42 3.89
CA TYR A 40 6.72 5.20 2.63
C TYR A 40 6.80 3.70 2.30
N PHE A 41 7.17 2.88 3.29
CA PHE A 41 7.23 1.42 3.15
C PHE A 41 5.87 0.84 2.73
N SER A 42 4.78 1.26 3.37
CA SER A 42 3.43 0.86 2.98
C SER A 42 3.09 1.22 1.54
N GLY A 43 3.47 2.41 1.09
CA GLY A 43 3.32 2.83 -0.30
C GLY A 43 4.10 1.92 -1.26
N VAL A 44 5.35 1.58 -0.93
CA VAL A 44 6.16 0.66 -1.74
C VAL A 44 5.53 -0.73 -1.81
N MET A 45 5.05 -1.27 -0.68
CA MET A 45 4.35 -2.56 -0.64
C MET A 45 3.06 -2.50 -1.47
N TRP A 46 2.32 -1.39 -1.42
CA TRP A 46 1.13 -1.20 -2.24
C TRP A 46 1.47 -1.22 -3.74
N THR A 47 2.54 -0.53 -4.15
CA THR A 47 3.04 -0.60 -5.53
C THR A 47 3.43 -2.00 -5.94
N LEU A 48 4.12 -2.75 -5.08
CA LEU A 48 4.41 -4.15 -5.36
C LEU A 48 3.14 -4.98 -5.58
N ILE A 49 2.06 -4.72 -4.85
CA ILE A 49 0.80 -5.44 -5.01
C ILE A 49 0.19 -5.16 -6.39
N TYR A 50 -0.17 -3.91 -6.67
CA TYR A 50 -0.92 -3.61 -7.89
C TYR A 50 -0.08 -3.79 -9.15
N ASP A 51 1.22 -3.46 -9.11
CA ASP A 51 2.08 -3.51 -10.29
C ASP A 51 2.50 -4.95 -10.62
N THR A 52 2.58 -5.83 -9.62
CA THR A 52 2.74 -7.28 -9.85
C THR A 52 1.49 -7.89 -10.47
N ILE A 53 0.29 -7.48 -10.03
CA ILE A 53 -0.97 -7.91 -10.66
C ILE A 53 -1.01 -7.42 -12.12
N TYR A 54 -0.65 -6.17 -12.36
CA TYR A 54 -0.59 -5.62 -13.71
C TYR A 54 0.40 -6.37 -14.61
N ALA A 55 1.60 -6.69 -14.09
CA ALA A 55 2.63 -7.42 -14.83
C ALA A 55 2.23 -8.84 -15.27
N HIS A 56 1.17 -9.44 -14.71
CA HIS A 56 0.64 -10.71 -15.21
C HIS A 56 -0.08 -10.56 -16.56
N GLN A 57 -0.50 -9.36 -16.96
CA GLN A 57 -1.07 -9.11 -18.29
C GLN A 57 -0.02 -9.29 -19.38
N ASP A 58 1.18 -8.79 -19.14
CA ASP A 58 2.29 -8.81 -20.10
C ASP A 58 3.13 -10.07 -19.98
N LYS A 59 2.74 -11.05 -19.14
CA LYS A 59 3.59 -12.20 -18.78
C LYS A 59 4.10 -12.98 -20.00
N ARG A 60 3.23 -13.21 -20.99
CA ARG A 60 3.59 -13.95 -22.21
C ARG A 60 4.57 -13.15 -23.07
N ASP A 61 4.29 -11.87 -23.25
CA ASP A 61 5.13 -11.00 -24.07
C ASP A 61 6.49 -10.78 -23.41
N ASP A 62 6.52 -10.55 -22.09
CA ASP A 62 7.72 -10.42 -21.28
C ASP A 62 8.63 -11.67 -21.41
N LEU A 63 8.04 -12.88 -21.50
CA LEU A 63 8.77 -14.13 -21.76
C LEU A 63 9.37 -14.17 -23.16
N VAL A 64 8.59 -13.82 -24.19
CA VAL A 64 9.03 -13.85 -25.60
C VAL A 64 10.20 -12.89 -25.82
N ILE A 65 10.14 -11.69 -25.25
CA ILE A 65 11.20 -10.67 -25.40
C ILE A 65 12.34 -10.83 -24.38
N GLY A 66 12.26 -11.82 -23.48
CA GLY A 66 13.30 -12.15 -22.52
C GLY A 66 13.52 -11.11 -21.41
N VAL A 67 12.49 -10.37 -21.02
CA VAL A 67 12.56 -9.42 -19.89
C VAL A 67 12.00 -10.02 -18.60
N LYS A 68 12.41 -9.46 -17.46
CA LYS A 68 12.12 -9.99 -16.13
C LYS A 68 11.08 -9.13 -15.41
N SER A 69 10.24 -9.76 -14.59
CA SER A 69 9.23 -9.12 -13.75
C SER A 69 8.91 -9.96 -12.52
N THR A 70 8.30 -9.37 -11.49
CA THR A 70 7.83 -10.11 -10.31
C THR A 70 6.78 -11.16 -10.67
N ALA A 71 5.92 -10.88 -11.67
CA ALA A 71 4.95 -11.84 -12.20
C ALA A 71 5.61 -13.12 -12.72
N LEU A 72 6.75 -12.99 -13.42
CA LEU A 72 7.55 -14.14 -13.87
C LEU A 72 8.26 -14.85 -12.72
N ARG A 73 8.80 -14.08 -11.75
CA ARG A 73 9.51 -14.65 -10.60
C ARG A 73 8.60 -15.43 -9.66
N PHE A 74 7.41 -14.88 -9.36
CA PHE A 74 6.49 -15.49 -8.41
C PHE A 74 5.62 -16.57 -9.05
N ASN A 75 5.34 -16.45 -10.35
CA ASN A 75 4.55 -17.42 -11.10
C ASN A 75 3.26 -17.78 -10.33
N ASP A 76 3.01 -19.06 -10.05
CA ASP A 76 1.80 -19.52 -9.37
C ASP A 76 1.75 -19.17 -7.87
N ASN A 77 2.91 -18.84 -7.27
CA ASN A 77 2.99 -18.38 -5.88
C ASN A 77 2.63 -16.89 -5.72
N THR A 78 2.21 -16.20 -6.79
CA THR A 78 1.89 -14.77 -6.76
C THR A 78 0.95 -14.41 -5.63
N LYS A 79 -0.15 -15.16 -5.43
CA LYS A 79 -1.12 -14.84 -4.36
C LYS A 79 -0.49 -14.83 -2.97
N GLN A 80 0.45 -15.74 -2.68
CA GLN A 80 1.14 -15.80 -1.40
C GLN A 80 2.03 -14.56 -1.18
N TRP A 81 2.78 -14.15 -2.21
CA TRP A 81 3.59 -12.94 -2.17
C TRP A 81 2.74 -11.68 -2.01
N LEU A 82 1.64 -11.57 -2.75
CA LEU A 82 0.70 -10.44 -2.63
C LEU A 82 0.08 -10.36 -1.23
N SER A 83 -0.24 -11.50 -0.61
CA SER A 83 -0.72 -11.55 0.77
C SER A 83 0.35 -11.06 1.75
N GLY A 84 1.61 -11.49 1.58
CA GLY A 84 2.73 -11.01 2.38
C GLY A 84 2.93 -9.49 2.28
N PHE A 85 2.91 -8.94 1.06
CA PHE A 85 2.98 -7.49 0.86
C PHE A 85 1.77 -6.76 1.43
N SER A 86 0.57 -7.36 1.38
CA SER A 86 -0.63 -6.76 1.97
C SER A 86 -0.52 -6.67 3.48
N VAL A 87 -0.04 -7.72 4.16
CA VAL A 87 0.22 -7.68 5.60
C VAL A 87 1.28 -6.63 5.93
N ALA A 88 2.39 -6.60 5.20
CA ALA A 88 3.45 -5.62 5.38
C ALA A 88 2.95 -4.17 5.19
N MET A 89 2.13 -3.93 4.16
CA MET A 89 1.47 -2.65 3.90
C MET A 89 0.59 -2.23 5.07
N LEU A 90 -0.29 -3.12 5.55
CA LEU A 90 -1.21 -2.83 6.64
C LEU A 90 -0.47 -2.54 7.96
N VAL A 91 0.60 -3.30 8.25
CA VAL A 91 1.45 -3.05 9.42
C VAL A 91 2.08 -1.67 9.35
N GLY A 92 2.69 -1.29 8.22
CA GLY A 92 3.30 0.03 8.07
C GLY A 92 2.29 1.18 8.19
N LEU A 93 1.06 0.99 7.69
CA LEU A 93 -0.02 1.97 7.82
C LEU A 93 -0.44 2.12 9.28
N SER A 94 -0.63 1.00 9.99
CA SER A 94 -0.96 1.01 11.41
C SER A 94 0.13 1.67 12.25
N VAL A 95 1.42 1.37 12.00
CA VAL A 95 2.54 2.01 12.71
C VAL A 95 2.58 3.51 12.45
N ALA A 96 2.42 3.95 11.20
CA ALA A 96 2.35 5.38 10.87
C ALA A 96 1.13 6.05 11.56
N GLY A 97 -0.01 5.36 11.60
CA GLY A 97 -1.21 5.81 12.29
C GLY A 97 -1.03 5.99 13.80
N ILE A 98 -0.37 5.03 14.45
CA ILE A 98 -0.02 5.09 15.88
C ILE A 98 0.88 6.30 16.15
N ASN A 99 1.95 6.46 15.37
CA ASN A 99 2.90 7.56 15.53
C ASN A 99 2.31 8.95 15.18
N CYS A 100 1.11 8.99 14.60
CA CYS A 100 0.36 10.23 14.34
C CYS A 100 -0.84 10.42 15.29
N ASP A 101 -1.00 9.57 16.30
CA ASP A 101 -2.16 9.45 17.18
C ASP A 101 -3.48 9.52 16.37
N GLN A 102 -3.59 8.66 15.36
CA GLN A 102 -4.80 8.56 14.54
C GLN A 102 -5.96 7.93 15.33
N THR A 103 -7.18 8.27 14.92
CA THR A 103 -8.40 7.84 15.61
C THR A 103 -8.93 6.51 15.08
N PHE A 104 -9.91 5.92 15.77
CA PHE A 104 -10.53 4.66 15.34
C PHE A 104 -11.08 4.72 13.90
N LEU A 105 -11.54 5.89 13.41
CA LEU A 105 -12.03 6.07 12.03
C LEU A 105 -10.94 5.86 10.97
N TYR A 106 -9.68 6.17 11.29
CA TYR A 106 -8.57 5.84 10.42
C TYR A 106 -8.37 4.31 10.37
N TYR A 107 -8.40 3.64 11.53
CA TYR A 107 -8.22 2.19 11.60
C TYR A 107 -9.36 1.40 10.98
N THR A 108 -10.60 1.90 11.00
CA THR A 108 -11.71 1.28 10.25
C THR A 108 -11.49 1.36 8.74
N ALA A 109 -10.91 2.45 8.23
CA ALA A 109 -10.51 2.55 6.83
C ALA A 109 -9.35 1.59 6.49
N VAL A 110 -8.35 1.47 7.37
CA VAL A 110 -7.26 0.48 7.21
C VAL A 110 -7.82 -0.95 7.18
N ALA A 111 -8.77 -1.28 8.05
CA ALA A 111 -9.45 -2.58 8.05
C ALA A 111 -10.24 -2.81 6.75
N ALA A 112 -10.95 -1.79 6.24
CA ALA A 112 -11.66 -1.87 4.96
C ALA A 112 -10.70 -2.09 3.78
N VAL A 113 -9.52 -1.46 3.79
CA VAL A 113 -8.44 -1.71 2.82
C VAL A 113 -7.97 -3.16 2.91
N GLY A 114 -7.75 -3.68 4.12
CA GLY A 114 -7.37 -5.08 4.32
C GLY A 114 -8.40 -6.06 3.78
N ALA A 115 -9.69 -5.83 4.04
CA ALA A 115 -10.79 -6.64 3.50
C ALA A 115 -10.86 -6.58 1.97
N HIS A 116 -10.67 -5.39 1.39
CA HIS A 116 -10.64 -5.21 -0.06
C HIS A 116 -9.47 -5.95 -0.71
N LEU A 117 -8.26 -5.84 -0.14
CA LEU A 117 -7.06 -6.56 -0.60
C LEU A 117 -7.23 -8.07 -0.47
N ALA A 118 -7.72 -8.57 0.66
CA ALA A 118 -7.97 -9.99 0.87
C ALA A 118 -8.93 -10.56 -0.18
N ARG A 119 -10.05 -9.86 -0.43
CA ARG A 119 -11.00 -10.24 -1.48
C ARG A 119 -10.38 -10.14 -2.87
N GLN A 120 -9.60 -9.10 -3.16
CA GLN A 120 -8.92 -8.89 -4.43
C GLN A 120 -7.97 -10.06 -4.72
N ILE A 121 -7.13 -10.44 -3.76
CA ILE A 121 -6.14 -11.52 -3.89
C ILE A 121 -6.82 -12.89 -3.98
N TYR A 122 -7.83 -13.14 -3.14
CA TYR A 122 -8.58 -14.41 -3.15
C TYR A 122 -9.18 -14.67 -4.53
N THR A 123 -9.86 -13.67 -5.09
CA THR A 123 -10.59 -13.75 -6.37
C THR A 123 -9.73 -13.48 -7.62
N LEU A 124 -8.44 -13.19 -7.47
CA LEU A 124 -7.54 -12.92 -8.59
C LEU A 124 -7.29 -14.18 -9.42
N ASP A 125 -7.42 -14.07 -10.74
CA ASP A 125 -6.93 -15.07 -11.70
C ASP A 125 -5.74 -14.49 -12.47
N ILE A 126 -4.54 -14.98 -12.16
CA ILE A 126 -3.28 -14.52 -12.77
C ILE A 126 -3.09 -14.99 -14.22
N HIS A 127 -3.92 -15.93 -14.69
CA HIS A 127 -3.85 -16.43 -16.06
C HIS A 127 -4.84 -15.72 -16.99
N LYS A 128 -5.69 -14.85 -16.44
CA LYS A 128 -6.67 -14.07 -17.20
C LYS A 128 -6.31 -12.57 -17.17
N PRO A 129 -5.71 -12.04 -18.25
CA PRO A 129 -5.28 -10.63 -18.32
C PRO A 129 -6.40 -9.63 -18.01
N GLU A 130 -7.63 -9.90 -18.45
CA GLU A 130 -8.80 -9.06 -18.13
C GLU A 130 -9.11 -9.00 -16.63
N ASP A 131 -8.96 -10.11 -15.91
CA ASP A 131 -9.16 -10.11 -14.46
C ASP A 131 -8.03 -9.33 -13.77
N CYS A 132 -6.78 -9.53 -14.21
CA CYS A 132 -5.64 -8.73 -13.75
C CYS A 132 -5.87 -7.23 -13.95
N TRP A 133 -6.43 -6.80 -15.09
CA TRP A 133 -6.77 -5.39 -15.34
C TRP A 133 -7.85 -4.87 -14.40
N LYS A 134 -8.91 -5.67 -14.17
CA LYS A 134 -9.98 -5.33 -13.22
C LYS A 134 -9.43 -5.18 -11.79
N LYS A 135 -8.58 -6.12 -11.34
CA LYS A 135 -7.96 -6.04 -10.00
C LYS A 135 -7.01 -4.86 -9.89
N PHE A 136 -6.16 -4.62 -10.90
CA PHE A 136 -5.29 -3.44 -10.97
C PHE A 136 -6.10 -2.16 -10.82
N THR A 137 -7.12 -1.96 -11.64
CA THR A 137 -7.97 -0.75 -11.62
C THR A 137 -8.69 -0.57 -10.27
N SER A 138 -9.11 -1.68 -9.64
CA SER A 138 -9.75 -1.63 -8.32
C SER A 138 -8.85 -1.13 -7.19
N ASN A 139 -7.53 -1.00 -7.41
CA ASN A 139 -6.64 -0.38 -6.42
C ASN A 139 -6.90 1.12 -6.25
N ARG A 140 -7.55 1.81 -7.19
CA ARG A 140 -8.00 3.19 -6.99
C ARG A 140 -8.89 3.33 -5.74
N THR A 141 -9.69 2.31 -5.43
CA THR A 141 -10.54 2.25 -4.25
C THR A 141 -9.73 2.27 -2.95
N ILE A 142 -8.54 1.66 -2.91
CA ILE A 142 -7.67 1.67 -1.73
C ILE A 142 -7.24 3.09 -1.40
N GLY A 143 -6.76 3.84 -2.40
CA GLY A 143 -6.39 5.24 -2.21
C GLY A 143 -7.56 6.10 -1.71
N LEU A 144 -8.77 5.86 -2.23
CA LEU A 144 -9.98 6.57 -1.79
C LEU A 144 -10.35 6.22 -0.34
N LEU A 145 -10.32 4.94 0.04
CA LEU A 145 -10.62 4.49 1.40
C LEU A 145 -9.64 5.12 2.41
N LEU A 146 -8.34 5.08 2.12
CA LEU A 146 -7.32 5.70 2.98
C LEU A 146 -7.51 7.20 3.09
N PHE A 147 -7.76 7.89 1.97
CA PHE A 147 -8.00 9.34 1.98
C PHE A 147 -9.19 9.71 2.86
N ILE A 148 -10.34 9.02 2.70
CA ILE A 148 -11.52 9.25 3.52
C ILE A 148 -11.23 8.97 4.99
N GLY A 149 -10.55 7.87 5.30
CA GLY A 149 -10.14 7.51 6.66
C GLY A 149 -9.26 8.57 7.33
N ILE A 150 -8.26 9.09 6.62
CA ILE A 150 -7.37 10.16 7.11
C ILE A 150 -8.18 11.44 7.36
N VAL A 151 -8.99 11.88 6.40
CA VAL A 151 -9.77 13.12 6.53
C VAL A 151 -10.76 13.03 7.67
N THR A 152 -11.58 11.97 7.70
CA THR A 152 -12.58 11.77 8.76
C THR A 152 -11.93 11.57 10.13
N GLY A 153 -10.81 10.85 10.19
CA GLY A 153 -10.07 10.65 11.42
C GLY A 153 -9.53 11.97 12.02
N ASN A 154 -8.98 12.84 11.18
CA ASN A 154 -8.49 14.16 11.60
C ASN A 154 -9.62 15.13 11.96
N LEU A 155 -10.74 15.11 11.22
CA LEU A 155 -11.92 15.91 11.56
C LEU A 155 -12.53 15.50 12.91
N TRP A 156 -12.54 14.20 13.21
CA TRP A 156 -12.97 13.69 14.52
C TRP A 156 -12.01 14.12 15.63
N LYS A 157 -10.71 13.96 15.42
CA LYS A 157 -9.66 14.37 16.37
C LYS A 157 -9.79 15.85 16.76
N ARG A 158 -10.09 16.71 15.78
CA ARG A 158 -10.30 18.15 16.01
C ARG A 158 -11.55 18.46 16.85
N LYS A 159 -12.61 17.66 16.75
CA LYS A 159 -13.88 17.86 17.48
C LYS A 159 -13.84 17.31 18.91
N ASN A 160 -13.03 16.29 19.20
CA ASN A 160 -13.01 15.59 20.48
C ASN A 160 -11.62 15.65 21.16
N PRO A 161 -11.12 16.83 21.57
CA PRO A 161 -9.79 16.95 22.17
C PRO A 161 -9.64 16.25 23.54
N LYS A 162 -10.74 15.96 24.26
CA LYS A 162 -10.72 15.34 25.59
C LYS A 162 -10.37 13.85 25.58
N GLU A 163 -10.74 13.11 24.53
CA GLU A 163 -10.36 11.68 24.38
C GLU A 163 -8.84 11.52 24.21
N MET A 164 -8.17 12.53 23.63
CA MET A 164 -6.72 12.51 23.42
C MET A 164 -5.92 12.74 24.71
N ASN A 165 -6.46 13.53 25.65
CA ASN A 165 -5.79 13.76 26.93
C ASN A 165 -5.92 12.56 27.89
N ALA A 166 -6.98 11.76 27.79
CA ALA A 166 -7.17 10.58 28.63
C ALA A 166 -6.17 9.45 28.31
N ILE A 167 -5.80 9.29 27.02
CA ILE A 167 -4.80 8.28 26.61
C ILE A 167 -3.39 8.63 27.09
N ASN A 168 -3.08 9.92 27.25
CA ASN A 168 -1.76 10.40 27.70
C ASN A 168 -1.62 10.51 29.23
N THR A 169 -2.69 10.34 30.01
CA THR A 169 -2.64 10.37 31.48
C THR A 169 -2.49 8.99 32.13
N ASP A 170 -2.56 7.91 31.35
CA ASP A 170 -2.46 6.52 31.84
C ASP A 170 -1.07 5.87 31.56
N ILE A 171 -0.04 6.68 31.26
CA ILE A 171 1.39 6.30 31.20
C ILE A 171 2.16 7.21 32.16
#